data_AF-A0A396I2W0-F1
#
_entry.id   AF-A0A396I2W0-F1
#
_cell.length_a   1.000
_cell.length_b   1.000
_cell.length_c   1.000
_cell.angle_alpha   90.00
_cell.angle_beta   90.00
_cell.angle_gamma   90.00
#
_symmetry.space_group_name_H-M   'P 1'
#
loop_
_entity.id
_entity.type
_entity.pdbx_description
1 polymer ?
#
loop_
_entity_poly.entity_id
_entity_poly.type
_entity_poly.pdbx_seq_one_letter_code
_entity_poly.pdbx_strand_id
1 'polypeptide(L)'
;MNLGTPRREFYVQIDTGIDVLWVSCASCIGCPQTSGLQIQLNYFGSRSSSTSSFIACSDQRCKNGVQSSDSSCSGWNNQCTYIFKYGDGSGTSGYYVSDFMHFASITEESLFSNSSAPVVFG
;
A
#
# COMPACT_ATOMS: atom_id res chain seq x y z
N MET A 1 -6.38 -8.93 2.97
CA MET A 1 -4.94 -8.90 2.61
C MET A 1 -4.11 -8.95 3.88
N ASN A 2 -3.00 -9.68 3.92
CA ASN A 2 -2.10 -9.69 5.09
C ASN A 2 -0.79 -8.99 4.76
N LEU A 3 -0.38 -8.02 5.58
CA LEU A 3 0.80 -7.19 5.35
C LEU A 3 1.73 -7.16 6.57
N GLY A 4 3.02 -7.00 6.28
CA GLY A 4 4.06 -6.68 7.25
C GLY A 4 4.58 -7.87 8.06
N THR A 5 5.71 -7.63 8.72
CA THR A 5 6.32 -8.51 9.72
C THR A 5 6.28 -7.86 11.11
N PRO A 6 5.50 -8.36 12.09
CA PRO A 6 4.58 -9.50 12.01
C PRO A 6 3.34 -9.21 11.15
N ARG A 7 2.74 -10.27 10.59
CA ARG A 7 1.57 -10.17 9.71
C ARG A 7 0.37 -9.53 10.40
N ARG A 8 -0.26 -8.56 9.72
CA ARG A 8 -1.52 -7.94 10.12
C ARG A 8 -2.54 -8.02 8.99
N GLU A 9 -3.80 -8.23 9.35
CA GLU A 9 -4.90 -8.33 8.40
C GLU A 9 -5.47 -6.95 8.03
N PHE A 10 -5.76 -6.76 6.75
CA PHE A 10 -6.35 -5.55 6.18
C PHE A 10 -7.52 -5.92 5.27
N TYR A 11 -8.65 -5.24 5.46
CA TYR A 11 -9.79 -5.28 4.54
C TYR A 11 -9.57 -4.23 3.46
N VAL A 12 -9.55 -4.67 2.20
CA VAL A 12 -9.29 -3.83 1.02
C VAL A 12 -10.31 -4.16 -0.06
N GLN A 13 -10.64 -3.17 -0.88
CA GLN A 13 -11.43 -3.37 -2.09
C GLN A 13 -10.49 -3.81 -3.23
N ILE A 14 -10.93 -4.77 -4.03
CA ILE A 14 -10.23 -5.15 -5.26
C ILE A 14 -10.80 -4.28 -6.38
N ASP A 15 -9.99 -3.33 -6.83
CA ASP A 15 -10.30 -2.43 -7.93
C ASP A 15 -9.34 -2.70 -9.08
N THR A 16 -9.85 -3.21 -10.20
CA THR A 16 -9.05 -3.50 -11.40
C THR A 16 -8.90 -2.29 -12.32
N GLY A 17 -9.49 -1.14 -11.97
CA GLY A 17 -9.44 0.10 -12.74
C GLY A 17 -8.38 1.10 -12.29
N ILE A 18 -7.59 0.78 -11.25
CA ILE A 18 -6.53 1.64 -10.72
C ILE A 18 -5.20 0.89 -10.64
N ASP A 19 -4.11 1.60 -10.94
CA ASP A 19 -2.75 1.04 -10.94
C ASP A 19 -2.07 1.14 -9.55
N VAL A 20 -2.83 1.51 -8.51
CA VAL A 20 -2.31 1.76 -7.16
C VAL A 20 -3.04 0.93 -6.12
N LEU A 21 -2.28 0.08 -5.42
CA LEU A 21 -2.70 -0.52 -4.17
C LEU A 21 -2.43 0.45 -3.02
N TRP A 22 -3.41 0.70 -2.15
CA TRP A 22 -3.23 1.56 -0.98
C TRP A 22 -3.99 1.06 0.25
N VAL A 23 -3.50 1.43 1.43
CA VAL A 23 -4.15 1.19 2.73
C VAL A 23 -4.05 2.43 3.62
N SER A 24 -5.02 2.65 4.50
CA SER A 24 -4.97 3.77 5.45
C SER A 24 -3.77 3.63 6.38
N CYS A 25 -2.96 4.68 6.51
CA CYS A 25 -1.82 4.68 7.43
C CYS A 25 -2.19 5.20 8.84
N ALA A 26 -1.44 4.79 9.86
CA ALA A 26 -1.72 5.15 11.25
C ALA A 26 -1.63 6.65 11.55
N SER A 27 -0.89 7.40 10.73
CA SER A 27 -0.76 8.86 10.80
C SER A 27 -1.76 9.61 9.91
N CYS A 28 -2.72 8.91 9.31
CA CYS A 28 -3.66 9.54 8.39
C CYS A 28 -4.61 10.50 9.13
N ILE A 29 -4.83 11.67 8.53
CA ILE A 29 -5.78 12.67 9.00
C ILE A 29 -7.05 12.55 8.15
N GLY A 30 -8.21 12.34 8.78
CA GLY A 30 -9.49 12.24 8.09
C GLY A 30 -9.77 10.90 7.41
N CYS A 31 -8.94 9.87 7.62
CA CYS A 31 -9.24 8.53 7.12
C CYS A 31 -10.45 7.90 7.83
N PRO A 32 -11.29 7.14 7.11
CA PRO A 32 -12.41 6.42 7.71
C PRO A 32 -11.91 5.35 8.68
N GLN A 33 -12.65 5.14 9.78
CA GLN A 33 -12.40 4.07 10.76
C GLN A 33 -13.13 2.77 10.44
N THR A 34 -14.20 2.87 9.64
CA THR A 34 -15.03 1.76 9.22
C THR A 34 -15.28 1.83 7.72
N SER A 35 -15.48 0.66 7.10
CA SER A 35 -15.93 0.59 5.71
C SER A 35 -17.42 0.94 5.58
N GLY A 36 -17.92 1.07 4.35
CA GLY A 36 -19.36 1.22 4.07
C GLY A 36 -20.21 0.04 4.57
N LEU A 37 -19.60 -1.10 4.90
CA LEU A 37 -20.23 -2.28 5.48
C LEU A 37 -20.03 -2.38 7.01
N GLN A 38 -19.60 -1.30 7.66
CA GLN A 38 -19.33 -1.23 9.11
C GLN A 38 -18.20 -2.16 9.60
N ILE A 39 -17.30 -2.59 8.72
CA ILE A 39 -16.12 -3.38 9.10
C ILE A 39 -15.06 -2.42 9.64
N GLN A 40 -14.50 -2.73 10.82
CA GLN A 40 -13.43 -1.93 11.40
C GLN A 40 -12.14 -2.07 10.59
N LEU A 41 -11.55 -0.94 10.21
CA LEU A 41 -10.36 -0.90 9.38
C LEU A 41 -9.09 -0.93 10.25
N ASN A 42 -8.09 -1.68 9.78
CA ASN A 42 -6.75 -1.63 10.34
C ASN A 42 -5.91 -0.58 9.61
N TYR A 43 -5.05 0.08 10.38
CA TYR A 43 -4.15 1.10 9.86
C TYR A 43 -2.72 0.59 9.78
N PHE A 44 -2.07 0.81 8.64
CA PHE A 44 -0.69 0.42 8.44
C PHE A 44 0.24 1.46 9.08
N GLY A 45 1.11 1.00 9.98
CA GLY A 45 2.19 1.81 10.52
C GLY A 45 3.52 1.28 10.02
N SER A 46 4.29 2.08 9.29
CA SER A 46 5.62 1.65 8.81
C SER A 46 6.55 1.22 9.95
N ARG A 47 6.47 1.90 11.10
CA ARG A 47 7.21 1.53 12.32
C ARG A 47 6.69 0.27 13.02
N SER A 48 5.48 -0.20 12.67
CA SER A 48 4.89 -1.40 13.26
C SER A 48 5.33 -2.70 12.58
N SER A 49 6.06 -2.60 11.46
CA SER A 49 6.67 -3.74 10.80
C SER A 49 8.19 -3.63 10.68
N SER A 50 8.90 -4.72 10.99
CA SER A 50 10.36 -4.80 10.86
C SER A 50 10.86 -4.90 9.41
N THR A 51 9.98 -5.21 8.44
CA THR A 51 10.32 -5.33 7.01
C THR A 51 9.85 -4.15 6.17
N SER A 52 9.13 -3.22 6.78
CA SER A 52 8.66 -2.01 6.11
C SER A 52 9.82 -1.08 5.77
N SER A 53 9.80 -0.54 4.55
CA SER A 53 10.73 0.48 4.10
C SER A 53 10.05 1.50 3.21
N PHE A 54 10.38 2.78 3.38
CA PHE A 54 9.89 3.82 2.48
C PHE A 54 10.53 3.68 1.10
N ILE A 55 9.76 3.96 0.05
CA ILE A 55 10.32 4.09 -1.30
C ILE A 55 11.01 5.44 -1.41
N ALA A 56 12.31 5.42 -1.71
CA ALA A 56 13.10 6.63 -1.89
C ALA A 56 12.91 7.23 -3.29
N CYS A 57 13.16 8.54 -3.44
CA CYS A 57 13.10 9.20 -4.75
C CYS A 57 14.16 8.70 -5.75
N SER A 58 15.25 8.12 -5.25
CA SER A 58 16.28 7.51 -6.08
C SER A 58 15.85 6.16 -6.67
N ASP A 59 14.81 5.52 -6.13
CA ASP A 59 14.28 4.24 -6.59
C ASP A 59 13.73 4.37 -8.02
N GLN A 60 14.05 3.39 -8.86
CA GLN A 60 13.65 3.41 -10.27
C GLN A 60 12.12 3.40 -10.42
N ARG A 61 11.40 2.72 -9.51
CA ARG A 61 9.93 2.69 -9.51
C ARG A 61 9.36 4.09 -9.31
N CYS A 62 9.93 4.85 -8.38
CA CYS A 62 9.53 6.23 -8.14
C CYS A 62 9.85 7.13 -9.34
N LYS A 63 11.06 7.01 -9.90
CA LYS A 63 11.45 7.80 -11.07
C LYS A 63 10.53 7.57 -12.27
N ASN A 64 10.14 6.32 -12.51
CA ASN A 64 9.19 5.99 -13.57
C ASN A 64 7.81 6.60 -13.29
N GLY A 65 7.32 6.49 -12.05
CA GLY A 65 6.05 7.11 -11.63
C GLY A 65 6.05 8.64 -11.74
N VAL A 66 7.21 9.30 -11.53
CA VAL A 66 7.34 10.75 -11.77
C VAL A 66 7.19 11.09 -13.25
N GLN A 67 7.64 10.23 -14.17
CA GLN A 67 7.50 10.45 -15.61
C GLN A 67 6.05 10.29 -16.08
N SER A 68 5.29 9.36 -15.50
CA SER A 68 3.86 9.15 -15.78
C SER A 68 2.93 10.06 -14.96
N SER A 69 3.47 10.87 -14.06
CA SER A 69 2.72 11.70 -13.09
C SER A 69 1.93 10.92 -12.03
N ASP A 70 2.22 9.62 -11.86
CA ASP A 70 1.66 8.78 -10.79
C ASP A 70 2.36 9.01 -9.44
N SER A 71 3.60 9.51 -9.49
CA SER A 71 4.41 9.77 -8.30
C SER A 71 4.97 11.18 -8.29
N SER A 72 5.32 11.64 -7.10
CA SER A 72 5.98 12.91 -6.86
C SER A 72 7.14 12.72 -5.90
N CYS A 73 8.11 13.63 -6.00
CA CYS A 73 9.27 13.62 -5.13
C CYS A 73 9.58 15.04 -4.67
N SER A 74 9.43 15.28 -3.37
CA SER A 74 9.88 16.51 -2.73
C SER A 74 11.23 16.28 -2.04
N GLY A 75 12.16 17.21 -2.24
CA GLY A 75 13.54 17.06 -1.75
C GLY A 75 13.70 17.05 -0.22
N TRP A 76 12.63 17.29 0.54
CA TRP A 76 12.71 17.49 1.99
C TRP A 76 12.83 16.19 2.79
N ASN A 77 12.20 15.10 2.34
CA ASN A 77 12.20 13.81 3.06
C ASN A 77 12.70 12.63 2.22
N ASN A 78 13.06 12.85 0.96
CA ASN A 78 13.48 11.79 0.01
C ASN A 78 12.45 10.64 -0.09
N GLN A 79 11.17 10.93 0.11
CA GLN A 79 10.07 9.96 0.06
C GLN A 79 9.32 10.09 -1.26
N CYS A 80 9.05 8.96 -1.89
CA CYS A 80 8.19 8.89 -3.05
C CYS A 80 6.73 9.05 -2.63
N THR A 81 6.05 10.08 -3.11
CA THR A 81 4.66 10.38 -2.78
C THR A 81 3.73 10.15 -3.95
N TYR A 82 2.43 10.05 -3.68
CA TYR A 82 1.39 9.96 -4.69
C TYR A 82 0.20 10.81 -4.32
N ILE A 83 -0.55 11.23 -5.34
CA ILE A 83 -1.85 11.86 -5.21
C ILE A 83 -2.75 11.25 -6.28
N PHE A 84 -3.81 10.60 -5.85
CA PHE A 84 -4.80 9.97 -6.71
C PHE A 84 -6.14 10.68 -6.57
N LYS A 85 -6.83 10.95 -7.68
CA LYS A 85 -8.16 11.58 -7.69
C LYS A 85 -9.11 10.74 -8.54
N TYR A 86 -10.26 10.43 -7.96
CA TYR A 86 -11.37 9.78 -8.64
C TYR A 86 -12.21 10.82 -9.39
N GLY A 87 -12.99 10.36 -10.38
CA GLY A 87 -13.85 11.23 -11.21
C GLY A 87 -14.98 11.92 -10.45
N ASP A 88 -15.33 11.43 -9.26
CA ASP A 88 -16.31 12.03 -8.34
C ASP A 88 -15.72 13.16 -7.48
N GLY A 89 -14.43 13.48 -7.66
CA GLY A 89 -13.71 14.51 -6.91
C GLY A 89 -13.11 14.01 -5.59
N SER A 90 -13.39 12.78 -5.18
CA SER A 90 -12.70 12.14 -4.06
C SER A 90 -11.27 11.78 -4.44
N GLY A 91 -10.42 11.49 -3.45
CA GLY A 91 -9.03 11.16 -3.72
C GLY A 91 -8.28 10.71 -2.48
N THR A 92 -7.09 10.21 -2.70
CA THR A 92 -6.16 9.79 -1.66
C THR A 92 -4.76 10.32 -1.97
N SER A 93 -3.96 10.54 -0.95
CA SER A 93 -2.57 10.97 -1.10
C SER A 93 -1.73 10.43 0.03
N GLY A 94 -0.48 10.13 -0.26
CA GLY A 94 0.42 9.54 0.73
C GLY A 94 1.83 9.34 0.21
N TYR A 95 2.51 8.36 0.77
CA TYR A 95 3.85 7.95 0.40
C TYR A 95 3.89 6.45 0.14
N TYR A 96 4.73 6.02 -0.81
CA TYR A 96 4.90 4.60 -1.10
C TYR A 96 5.79 3.92 -0.07
N VAL A 97 5.39 2.71 0.29
CA VAL A 97 6.10 1.81 1.19
C VAL A 97 6.26 0.45 0.51
N SER A 98 7.41 -0.18 0.71
CA SER A 98 7.63 -1.60 0.40
C SER A 98 7.52 -2.41 1.69
N ASP A 99 6.76 -3.50 1.65
CA ASP A 99 6.70 -4.49 2.73
C ASP A 99 6.31 -5.87 2.16
N PHE A 100 6.15 -6.89 3.01
CA PHE A 100 5.69 -8.21 2.60
C PHE A 100 4.16 -8.33 2.63
N MET A 101 3.60 -8.89 1.56
CA MET A 101 2.25 -9.45 1.53
C MET A 101 2.35 -10.96 1.82
N HIS A 102 1.46 -11.46 2.67
CA HIS A 102 1.32 -12.90 2.95
C HIS A 102 0.03 -13.44 2.33
N PHE A 103 0.13 -14.56 1.62
CA PHE A 103 -0.98 -15.18 0.92
C PHE A 103 -0.84 -16.70 0.86
N ALA A 104 -1.96 -17.39 0.69
CA ALA A 104 -1.94 -18.82 0.37
C ALA A 104 -1.77 -18.98 -1.14
N SER A 105 -0.85 -19.83 -1.55
CA SER A 105 -0.60 -20.18 -2.95
C SER A 105 -0.95 -21.65 -3.19
N ILE A 106 -1.47 -21.95 -4.37
CA ILE A 106 -1.74 -23.32 -4.82
C ILE A 106 -0.50 -23.81 -5.56
N THR A 107 0.05 -24.95 -5.14
CA THR A 107 1.14 -25.64 -5.85
C THR A 107 0.61 -26.72 -6.77
N GLU A 108 1.44 -27.25 -7.69
CA GLU A 108 1.05 -28.27 -8.68
C GLU A 108 0.41 -29.52 -8.08
N GLU A 109 0.68 -29.83 -6.81
CA GLU A 109 0.06 -30.93 -6.05
C GLU A 109 -1.31 -30.60 -5.47
N SER A 110 -1.93 -29.46 -5.85
CA SER A 110 -3.18 -28.93 -5.30
C SER A 110 -3.15 -28.68 -3.78
N LEU A 111 -1.95 -28.54 -3.21
CA LEU A 111 -1.74 -28.19 -1.81
C LEU A 111 -1.71 -26.66 -1.63
N PHE A 112 -2.29 -26.18 -0.53
CA PHE A 112 -2.17 -24.78 -0.12
C PHE A 112 -0.89 -24.60 0.69
N SER A 113 -0.01 -23.70 0.24
CA SER A 113 1.19 -23.31 0.98
C SER A 113 1.16 -21.82 1.33
N ASN A 114 1.57 -21.49 2.55
CA ASN A 114 1.76 -20.12 2.97
C ASN A 114 2.97 -19.54 2.25
N SER A 115 2.75 -18.49 1.47
CA SER A 115 3.77 -17.79 0.71
C SER A 115 3.77 -16.30 1.06
N SER A 116 4.85 -15.62 0.70
CA SER A 116 5.02 -14.19 0.91
C SER A 116 5.75 -13.57 -0.27
N ALA A 117 5.39 -12.34 -0.64
CA ALA A 117 6.07 -11.59 -1.69
C ALA A 117 6.21 -10.12 -1.28
N PRO A 118 7.31 -9.45 -1.68
CA PRO A 118 7.42 -8.01 -1.52
C PRO A 118 6.35 -7.32 -2.37
N VAL A 119 5.72 -6.31 -1.80
CA VAL A 119 4.71 -5.47 -2.46
C VAL A 119 5.00 -4.01 -2.17
N VAL A 120 4.73 -3.14 -3.15
CA VAL A 120 4.74 -1.69 -2.98
C VAL A 120 3.30 -1.20 -2.93
N PHE A 121 2.98 -0.38 -1.94
CA PHE A 121 1.65 0.19 -1.76
C PHE A 121 1.73 1.59 -1.15
N GLY A 122 0.64 2.33 -1.29
CA GLY A 122 0.44 3.69 -0.77
C GLY A 122 -0.39 3.78 0.50
#